data_AF-A0A3M1FG04-F1
#
_entry.id   AF-A0A3M1FG04-F1
#
_cell.length_a   1.000
_cell.length_b   1.000
_cell.length_c   1.000
_cell.angle_alpha   90.00
_cell.angle_beta   90.00
_cell.angle_gamma   90.00
#
_symmetry.space_group_name_H-M   'P 1'
#
loop_
_entity.id
_entity.type
_entity.pdbx_description
1 polymer ?
#
loop_
_entity_poly.entity_id
_entity_poly.type
_entity_poly.pdbx_seq_one_letter_code
_entity_poly.pdbx_strand_id
1 'polypeptide(L)'
;MGSRPRSSSGLGEIGMYRTMMLFSLLGVVFFVMQPTCGGEEPLTIVALDGVHQYFGDGDTRTVDVSVTFPPADASFSRIVLRYTLSCPAGGCDPWDRLASLFIVENPGTEGEEPFEIGRFITPYGVGGAFEVEVTELRPLLTGVRTLRSFVSTWVEPGWIVDVRFDFYPGVPDRHPVEVRQLWRAVVLYGDPAHPLSEQLPERLETIPEWATGGELRVLATGHGQGNTENCAEFCAKEHLLAVDDATDRAVLWRDDCKRTAVKGQRGTWWLSRAGWCPGAAVIPRIWTIDALSPGADARFRYEVEPYENTCRPDHEPECTDCMSFVTSCDYNGGDHTPPIWQISALLILFGGA
;
A
#
# COMPACT_ATOMS: atom_id res chain seq x y z
N MET A 1 -50.40 -44.20 29.25
CA MET A 1 -49.93 -45.55 28.89
C MET A 1 -50.64 -45.93 27.60
N GLY A 2 -50.01 -45.73 26.44
CA GLY A 2 -49.42 -46.81 25.61
C GLY A 2 -50.51 -47.42 24.73
N SER A 3 -50.42 -47.60 23.42
CA SER A 3 -49.33 -47.63 22.45
C SER A 3 -49.98 -47.76 21.06
N ARG A 4 -49.45 -47.08 20.04
CA ARG A 4 -49.64 -47.40 18.59
C ARG A 4 -48.99 -48.79 18.29
N PRO A 5 -49.19 -49.49 17.15
CA PRO A 5 -49.30 -48.93 15.78
C PRO A 5 -50.03 -49.76 14.66
N ARG A 6 -49.93 -49.24 13.41
CA ARG A 6 -50.06 -49.86 12.06
C ARG A 6 -51.46 -50.12 11.49
N SER A 7 -51.73 -50.16 10.18
CA SER A 7 -51.28 -49.51 8.92
C SER A 7 -51.98 -50.26 7.77
N SER A 8 -52.49 -49.56 6.74
CA SER A 8 -52.78 -49.98 5.33
C SER A 8 -54.04 -49.25 4.85
N SER A 9 -54.02 -48.30 3.90
CA SER A 9 -53.63 -48.26 2.47
C SER A 9 -54.77 -48.63 1.50
N GLY A 10 -55.08 -47.72 0.57
CA GLY A 10 -55.94 -47.92 -0.60
C GLY A 10 -57.00 -46.82 -0.73
N LEU A 11 -56.66 -45.61 -1.20
CA LEU A 11 -56.71 -45.16 -2.60
C LEU A 11 -58.07 -45.44 -3.28
N GLY A 12 -58.92 -44.42 -3.31
CA GLY A 12 -60.06 -44.32 -4.21
C GLY A 12 -60.01 -42.97 -4.92
N GLU A 13 -59.75 -42.98 -6.23
CA GLU A 13 -60.00 -41.84 -7.10
C GLU A 13 -61.25 -42.09 -7.93
N ILE A 14 -62.17 -41.14 -7.85
CA ILE A 14 -63.39 -41.04 -8.63
C ILE A 14 -63.11 -40.03 -9.76
N GLY A 15 -63.37 -40.47 -10.98
CA GLY A 15 -64.04 -39.69 -12.02
C GLY A 15 -63.38 -38.41 -12.54
N MET A 16 -63.20 -38.34 -13.86
CA MET A 16 -64.21 -37.76 -14.75
C MET A 16 -63.53 -37.13 -15.99
N TYR A 17 -64.09 -37.49 -17.15
CA TYR A 17 -63.72 -37.04 -18.47
C TYR A 17 -63.71 -35.50 -18.59
N ARG A 18 -62.69 -34.94 -19.26
CA ARG A 18 -62.80 -33.64 -19.92
C ARG A 18 -61.88 -33.51 -21.14
N THR A 19 -62.53 -33.56 -22.30
CA THR A 19 -62.37 -32.72 -23.49
C THR A 19 -60.97 -32.19 -23.81
N MET A 20 -60.39 -32.74 -24.87
CA MET A 20 -59.22 -32.24 -25.59
C MET A 20 -59.54 -30.87 -26.22
N MET A 21 -59.00 -29.78 -25.67
CA MET A 21 -58.89 -28.49 -26.33
C MET A 21 -57.43 -28.34 -26.80
N LEU A 22 -57.23 -28.36 -28.12
CA LEU A 22 -55.95 -28.02 -28.74
C LEU A 22 -55.75 -26.50 -28.62
N PHE A 23 -54.94 -26.06 -27.65
CA PHE A 23 -54.39 -24.71 -27.65
C PHE A 23 -53.06 -24.72 -28.40
N SER A 24 -53.01 -23.99 -29.52
CA SER A 24 -51.78 -23.70 -30.24
C SER A 24 -50.95 -22.75 -29.36
N LEU A 25 -49.95 -23.28 -28.66
CA LEU A 25 -48.93 -22.47 -27.99
C LEU A 25 -48.05 -21.84 -29.08
N LEU A 26 -48.27 -20.55 -29.38
CA LEU A 26 -47.17 -19.70 -29.82
C LEU A 26 -46.17 -19.64 -28.66
N GLY A 27 -45.10 -20.43 -28.76
CA GLY A 27 -43.96 -20.31 -27.86
C GLY A 27 -43.31 -18.94 -28.05
N VAL A 28 -43.65 -17.99 -27.18
CA VAL A 28 -42.77 -16.85 -26.93
C VAL A 28 -41.53 -17.43 -26.27
N VAL A 29 -40.47 -17.62 -27.06
CA VAL A 29 -39.14 -17.84 -26.53
C VAL A 29 -38.78 -16.56 -25.79
N PHE A 30 -38.98 -16.54 -24.47
CA PHE A 30 -38.26 -15.61 -23.62
C PHE A 30 -36.80 -15.98 -23.76
N PHE A 31 -36.08 -15.22 -24.57
CA PHE A 31 -34.63 -15.14 -24.46
C PHE A 31 -34.39 -14.51 -23.08
N VAL A 32 -34.27 -15.36 -22.06
CA VAL A 32 -33.59 -14.96 -20.84
C VAL A 32 -32.16 -14.71 -21.30
N MET A 33 -31.85 -13.46 -21.60
CA MET A 33 -30.47 -13.02 -21.66
C MET A 33 -29.90 -13.40 -20.29
N GLN A 34 -29.15 -14.51 -20.26
CA GLN A 34 -28.26 -14.76 -19.15
C GLN A 34 -27.36 -13.52 -19.08
N PRO A 35 -27.17 -12.91 -17.90
CA PRO A 35 -26.17 -11.88 -17.75
C PRO A 35 -24.87 -12.51 -18.22
N THR A 36 -24.31 -12.00 -19.30
CA THR A 36 -22.94 -12.30 -19.65
C THR A 36 -22.10 -11.95 -18.44
N CYS A 37 -21.24 -12.87 -17.99
CA CYS A 37 -20.19 -12.61 -17.00
C CYS A 37 -19.16 -11.60 -17.55
N GLY A 38 -19.60 -10.38 -17.84
CA GLY A 38 -18.76 -9.21 -17.99
C GLY A 38 -18.95 -8.40 -16.72
N GLY A 39 -17.94 -8.32 -15.86
CA GLY A 39 -17.94 -7.31 -14.80
C GLY A 39 -18.11 -5.94 -15.45
N GLU A 40 -18.86 -5.05 -14.81
CA GLU A 40 -18.94 -3.66 -15.24
C GLU A 40 -17.53 -3.07 -15.34
N GLU A 41 -17.27 -2.28 -16.39
CA GLU A 41 -15.98 -1.59 -16.53
C GLU A 41 -15.75 -0.67 -15.33
N PRO A 42 -14.51 -0.55 -14.83
CA PRO A 42 -14.22 0.33 -13.72
C PRO A 42 -14.49 1.79 -14.09
N LEU A 43 -14.94 2.58 -13.12
CA LEU A 43 -14.85 4.03 -13.21
C LEU A 43 -13.38 4.44 -13.06
N THR A 44 -12.76 4.89 -14.14
CA THR A 44 -11.37 5.39 -14.11
C THR A 44 -11.33 6.89 -13.87
N ILE A 45 -10.54 7.30 -12.88
CA ILE A 45 -10.22 8.70 -12.56
C ILE A 45 -8.77 8.96 -12.90
N VAL A 46 -8.52 9.91 -13.81
CA VAL A 46 -7.17 10.36 -14.17
C VAL A 46 -6.79 11.52 -13.27
N ALA A 47 -5.76 11.33 -12.45
CA ALA A 47 -5.26 12.34 -11.52
C ALA A 47 -4.06 13.11 -12.09
N LEU A 48 -3.13 12.41 -12.74
CA LEU A 48 -2.00 12.99 -13.48
C LEU A 48 -1.94 12.33 -14.86
N ASP A 49 -1.65 13.12 -15.89
CA ASP A 49 -1.53 12.68 -17.28
C ASP A 49 -0.33 13.40 -17.92
N GLY A 50 0.75 12.66 -18.14
CA GLY A 50 1.96 13.17 -18.75
C GLY A 50 2.70 14.26 -17.96
N VAL A 51 2.64 14.25 -16.63
CA VAL A 51 3.23 15.31 -15.81
C VAL A 51 4.75 15.13 -15.68
N HIS A 52 5.51 16.15 -16.05
CA HIS A 52 6.98 16.12 -16.01
C HIS A 52 7.49 16.47 -14.60
N GLN A 53 8.17 15.52 -13.94
CA GLN A 53 8.78 15.69 -12.62
C GLN A 53 10.30 15.50 -12.69
N TYR A 54 11.06 16.55 -12.39
CA TYR A 54 12.52 16.60 -12.50
C TYR A 54 13.14 17.62 -11.53
N PHE A 55 14.48 17.62 -11.47
CA PHE A 55 15.26 18.59 -10.71
C PHE A 55 16.43 19.13 -11.56
N GLY A 56 16.52 20.44 -11.70
CA GLY A 56 17.49 21.13 -12.55
C GLY A 56 17.18 22.62 -12.61
N ASP A 57 16.88 23.12 -13.81
CA ASP A 57 16.44 24.53 -14.01
C ASP A 57 15.09 24.83 -13.33
N GLY A 58 14.36 23.80 -12.91
CA GLY A 58 13.21 23.87 -12.01
C GLY A 58 13.20 22.71 -11.01
N ASP A 59 12.32 22.79 -10.02
CA ASP A 59 12.06 21.71 -9.07
C ASP A 59 10.59 21.32 -9.13
N THR A 60 10.29 20.25 -9.86
CA THR A 60 8.95 19.67 -10.03
C THR A 60 8.85 18.28 -9.42
N ARG A 61 9.77 17.96 -8.51
CA ARG A 61 9.82 16.67 -7.81
C ARG A 61 8.56 16.41 -7.00
N THR A 62 7.90 17.47 -6.53
CA THR A 62 6.61 17.41 -5.85
C THR A 62 5.57 18.12 -6.71
N VAL A 63 4.45 17.45 -6.99
CA VAL A 63 3.29 18.02 -7.69
C VAL A 63 2.03 17.75 -6.89
N ASP A 64 1.30 18.81 -6.57
CA ASP A 64 -0.02 18.73 -5.94
C ASP A 64 -1.11 19.03 -6.97
N VAL A 65 -2.14 18.20 -7.02
CA VAL A 65 -3.29 18.35 -7.92
C VAL A 65 -4.60 18.11 -7.17
N SER A 66 -5.64 18.86 -7.53
CA SER A 66 -6.99 18.60 -7.03
C SER A 66 -7.66 17.49 -7.86
N VAL A 67 -8.14 16.46 -7.19
CA VAL A 67 -8.83 15.31 -7.80
C VAL A 67 -10.23 15.21 -7.22
N THR A 68 -11.23 14.98 -8.08
CA THR A 68 -12.61 14.72 -7.63
C THR A 68 -12.87 13.22 -7.70
N PHE A 69 -12.89 12.58 -6.53
CA PHE A 69 -13.26 11.18 -6.36
C PHE A 69 -14.78 11.01 -6.22
N PRO A 70 -15.30 9.77 -6.33
CA PRO A 70 -16.72 9.49 -6.15
C PRO A 70 -17.22 9.92 -4.76
N PRO A 71 -18.52 10.17 -4.60
CA PRO A 71 -19.09 10.48 -3.30
C PRO A 71 -19.02 9.27 -2.36
N ALA A 72 -19.08 9.51 -1.05
CA ALA A 72 -18.83 8.49 -0.02
C ALA A 72 -19.91 7.38 0.01
N ASP A 73 -21.08 7.64 -0.55
CA ASP A 73 -22.19 6.69 -0.67
C ASP A 73 -22.10 5.82 -1.95
N ALA A 74 -21.13 6.07 -2.82
CA ALA A 74 -20.87 5.21 -3.97
C ALA A 74 -20.21 3.89 -3.54
N SER A 75 -20.73 2.78 -4.05
CA SER A 75 -20.30 1.44 -3.67
C SER A 75 -19.33 0.85 -4.69
N PHE A 76 -18.12 0.55 -4.22
CA PHE A 76 -17.08 -0.12 -5.00
C PHE A 76 -16.48 -1.28 -4.21
N SER A 77 -16.35 -2.42 -4.86
CA SER A 77 -15.76 -3.62 -4.27
C SER A 77 -14.24 -3.53 -4.22
N ARG A 78 -13.63 -2.80 -5.16
CA ARG A 78 -12.18 -2.71 -5.29
C ARG A 78 -11.74 -1.37 -5.87
N ILE A 79 -10.62 -0.83 -5.37
CA ILE A 79 -9.99 0.39 -5.88
C ILE A 79 -8.51 0.10 -6.17
N VAL A 80 -8.09 0.28 -7.42
CA VAL A 80 -6.70 0.08 -7.84
C VAL A 80 -6.06 1.40 -8.23
N LEU A 81 -4.97 1.74 -7.56
CA LEU A 81 -4.08 2.84 -7.93
C LEU A 81 -3.09 2.35 -8.99
N ARG A 82 -3.00 3.07 -10.11
CA ARG A 82 -2.05 2.85 -11.20
C ARG A 82 -1.08 4.02 -11.28
N TYR A 83 0.21 3.73 -11.19
CA TYR A 83 1.29 4.71 -11.31
C TYR A 83 2.19 4.32 -12.47
N THR A 84 2.33 5.21 -13.46
CA THR A 84 3.19 4.95 -14.63
C THR A 84 4.28 6.01 -14.73
N LEU A 85 5.49 5.54 -15.02
CA LEU A 85 6.66 6.32 -15.32
C LEU A 85 7.02 6.10 -16.78
N SER A 86 7.14 7.19 -17.52
CA SER A 86 7.65 7.20 -18.89
C SER A 86 8.90 8.06 -18.97
N CYS A 87 9.76 7.77 -19.95
CA CYS A 87 10.99 8.54 -20.14
C CYS A 87 10.73 9.74 -21.07
N PRO A 88 11.08 10.97 -20.65
CA PRO A 88 11.10 12.13 -21.53
C PRO A 88 11.98 11.92 -22.77
N ALA A 89 11.88 12.85 -23.73
CA ALA A 89 12.81 12.90 -24.85
C ALA A 89 14.26 13.01 -24.33
N GLY A 90 15.15 12.14 -24.80
CA GLY A 90 16.55 12.08 -24.34
C GLY A 90 16.81 11.06 -23.22
N GLY A 91 15.78 10.43 -22.64
CA GLY A 91 15.90 9.44 -21.58
C GLY A 91 15.23 9.89 -20.28
N CYS A 92 15.33 9.07 -19.25
CA CYS A 92 14.84 9.33 -17.89
C CYS A 92 15.99 9.23 -16.88
N ASP A 93 15.73 9.59 -15.63
CA ASP A 93 16.68 9.42 -14.52
C ASP A 93 17.26 7.98 -14.51
N PRO A 94 18.60 7.82 -14.60
CA PRO A 94 19.20 6.50 -14.66
C PRO A 94 19.18 5.77 -13.32
N TRP A 95 18.82 6.44 -12.22
CA TRP A 95 18.84 5.90 -10.86
C TRP A 95 17.47 5.44 -10.39
N ASP A 96 17.47 4.49 -9.46
CA ASP A 96 16.31 4.00 -8.75
C ASP A 96 15.95 4.94 -7.59
N ARG A 97 14.98 5.83 -7.83
CA ARG A 97 14.54 6.85 -6.90
C ARG A 97 13.35 6.35 -6.09
N LEU A 98 13.26 6.81 -4.85
CA LEU A 98 12.01 6.75 -4.11
C LEU A 98 10.95 7.62 -4.81
N ALA A 99 9.74 7.09 -4.97
CA ALA A 99 8.55 7.83 -5.34
C ALA A 99 7.38 7.49 -4.42
N SER A 100 6.55 8.48 -4.10
CA SER A 100 5.41 8.33 -3.20
C SER A 100 4.20 9.10 -3.69
N LEU A 101 3.02 8.59 -3.38
CA LEU A 101 1.74 9.24 -3.57
C LEU A 101 1.04 9.45 -2.24
N PHE A 102 0.48 10.64 -2.04
CA PHE A 102 -0.23 11.01 -0.83
C PHE A 102 -1.59 11.60 -1.15
N ILE A 103 -2.57 11.34 -0.29
CA ILE A 103 -3.72 12.23 -0.11
C ILE A 103 -3.35 13.23 0.97
N VAL A 104 -3.49 14.52 0.68
CA VAL A 104 -3.11 15.60 1.59
C VAL A 104 -4.35 16.24 2.19
N GLU A 105 -4.47 16.13 3.50
CA GLU A 105 -5.45 16.89 4.28
C GLU A 105 -4.86 18.25 4.67
N ASN A 106 -5.73 19.27 4.71
CA ASN A 106 -5.36 20.66 5.02
C ASN A 106 -4.13 21.19 4.23
N PRO A 107 -4.09 21.01 2.89
CA PRO A 107 -2.94 21.35 2.07
C PRO A 107 -2.57 22.84 2.18
N GLY A 108 -1.27 23.13 2.30
CA GLY A 108 -0.76 24.50 2.39
C GLY A 108 -1.00 25.20 3.74
N THR A 109 -1.41 24.46 4.77
CA THR A 109 -1.58 24.98 6.14
C THR A 109 -0.51 24.41 7.08
N GLU A 110 -0.37 24.98 8.28
CA GLU A 110 0.53 24.43 9.32
C GLU A 110 0.11 23.01 9.78
N GLY A 111 -1.16 22.66 9.61
CA GLY A 111 -1.73 21.35 9.92
C GLY A 111 -1.82 20.43 8.71
N GLU A 112 -1.00 20.65 7.68
CA GLU A 112 -0.95 19.79 6.50
C GLU A 112 -0.58 18.34 6.89
N GLU A 113 -1.42 17.39 6.47
CA GLU A 113 -1.25 15.99 6.80
C GLU A 113 -1.29 15.12 5.53
N PRO A 114 -0.13 14.66 5.04
CA PRO A 114 -0.05 13.80 3.87
C PRO A 114 -0.09 12.32 4.25
N PHE A 115 -1.19 11.64 3.92
CA PHE A 115 -1.38 10.20 4.09
C PHE A 115 -0.80 9.44 2.90
N GLU A 116 0.24 8.63 3.11
CA GLU A 116 0.88 7.88 2.02
C GLU A 116 0.00 6.71 1.57
N ILE A 117 -0.53 6.79 0.35
CA ILE A 117 -1.43 5.78 -0.22
C ILE A 117 -0.69 4.76 -1.09
N GLY A 118 0.51 5.11 -1.56
CA GLY A 118 1.37 4.24 -2.36
C GLY A 118 2.81 4.72 -2.39
N ARG A 119 3.73 3.76 -2.45
CA ARG A 119 5.17 4.00 -2.60
C ARG A 119 5.74 3.09 -3.68
N PHE A 120 6.68 3.61 -4.45
CA PHE A 120 7.27 2.97 -5.60
C PHE A 120 8.77 3.27 -5.61
N ILE A 121 9.55 2.37 -6.19
CA ILE A 121 10.94 2.66 -6.51
C ILE A 121 11.05 2.72 -8.03
N THR A 122 11.54 3.84 -8.55
CA THR A 122 11.69 4.01 -9.99
C THR A 122 12.66 2.96 -10.53
N PRO A 123 12.45 2.49 -11.75
CA PRO A 123 13.41 1.61 -12.41
C PRO A 123 14.67 2.38 -12.81
N TYR A 124 15.78 1.67 -13.00
CA TYR A 124 17.00 2.26 -13.55
C TYR A 124 16.85 2.59 -15.05
N GLY A 125 16.60 3.86 -15.37
CA GLY A 125 16.74 4.44 -16.72
C GLY A 125 15.79 3.92 -17.79
N VAL A 126 14.66 3.32 -17.39
CA VAL A 126 13.59 2.85 -18.28
C VAL A 126 12.22 3.24 -17.71
N GLY A 127 11.15 3.28 -18.51
CA GLY A 127 9.80 3.50 -17.97
C GLY A 127 9.27 2.27 -17.22
N GLY A 128 8.18 2.42 -16.47
CA GLY A 128 7.56 1.33 -15.70
C GLY A 128 6.10 1.63 -15.36
N ALA A 129 5.30 0.59 -15.13
CA ALA A 129 3.92 0.72 -14.68
C ALA A 129 3.72 -0.15 -13.43
N PHE A 130 3.07 0.42 -12.43
CA PHE A 130 2.88 -0.20 -11.13
C PHE A 130 1.42 -0.10 -10.71
N GLU A 131 0.97 -1.11 -9.99
CA GLU A 131 -0.38 -1.20 -9.47
C GLU A 131 -0.32 -1.50 -7.98
N VAL A 132 -1.13 -0.79 -7.21
CA VAL A 132 -1.32 -1.04 -5.78
C VAL A 132 -2.81 -1.00 -5.50
N GLU A 133 -3.29 -2.00 -4.76
CA GLU A 133 -4.65 -1.97 -4.27
C GLU A 133 -4.78 -1.03 -3.06
N VAL A 134 -5.75 -0.13 -3.13
CA VAL A 134 -6.02 0.93 -2.15
C VAL A 134 -7.48 0.91 -1.70
N THR A 135 -8.17 -0.22 -1.89
CA THR A 135 -9.58 -0.45 -1.55
C THR A 135 -9.95 -0.02 -0.13
N GLU A 136 -9.11 -0.36 0.86
CA GLU A 136 -9.36 -0.05 2.27
C GLU A 136 -9.07 1.42 2.63
N LEU A 137 -8.40 2.16 1.74
CA LEU A 137 -8.14 3.60 1.89
C LEU A 137 -9.28 4.47 1.32
N ARG A 138 -10.41 3.86 0.95
CA ARG A 138 -11.59 4.57 0.41
C ARG A 138 -12.06 5.79 1.22
N PRO A 139 -11.93 5.88 2.57
CA PRO A 139 -12.34 7.10 3.27
C PRO A 139 -11.50 8.32 2.87
N LEU A 140 -10.26 8.10 2.41
CA LEU A 140 -9.38 9.14 1.88
C LEU A 140 -9.66 9.45 0.39
N LEU A 141 -10.37 8.57 -0.33
CA LEU A 141 -10.59 8.62 -1.78
C LEU A 141 -12.04 8.97 -2.12
N THR A 142 -12.59 10.00 -1.46
CA THR A 142 -13.95 10.47 -1.69
C THR A 142 -14.03 11.99 -1.82
N GLY A 143 -14.90 12.47 -2.73
CA GLY A 143 -15.09 13.88 -2.98
C GLY A 143 -13.83 14.58 -3.49
N VAL A 144 -13.75 15.89 -3.28
CA VAL A 144 -12.57 16.67 -3.70
C VAL A 144 -11.44 16.46 -2.70
N ARG A 145 -10.26 16.07 -3.21
CA ARG A 145 -9.05 15.82 -2.43
C ARG A 145 -7.83 16.41 -3.14
N THR A 146 -6.80 16.73 -2.37
CA THR A 146 -5.48 17.05 -2.93
C THR A 146 -4.65 15.78 -2.99
N LEU A 147 -4.23 15.40 -4.19
CA LEU A 147 -3.27 14.34 -4.42
C LEU A 147 -1.87 14.96 -4.58
N ARG A 148 -0.88 14.46 -3.85
CA ARG A 148 0.52 14.84 -3.98
C ARG A 148 1.32 13.68 -4.56
N SER A 149 2.04 13.93 -5.65
CA SER A 149 3.05 13.01 -6.19
C SER A 149 4.45 13.55 -5.93
N PHE A 150 5.29 12.69 -5.34
CA PHE A 150 6.69 12.99 -5.08
C PHE A 150 7.60 11.97 -5.76
N VAL A 151 8.63 12.44 -6.46
CA VAL A 151 9.73 11.61 -6.97
C VAL A 151 11.05 12.21 -6.53
N SER A 152 11.88 11.44 -5.81
CA SER A 152 13.19 11.88 -5.29
C SER A 152 14.28 11.90 -6.37
N THR A 153 13.95 12.39 -7.56
CA THR A 153 14.91 12.60 -8.65
C THR A 153 15.75 13.84 -8.36
N TRP A 154 17.00 13.86 -8.83
CA TRP A 154 17.93 14.98 -8.65
C TRP A 154 18.58 15.39 -9.98
N VAL A 155 17.91 15.06 -11.08
CA VAL A 155 18.43 15.26 -12.43
C VAL A 155 17.33 15.73 -13.38
N GLU A 156 17.77 16.29 -14.49
CA GLU A 156 16.96 16.56 -15.67
C GLU A 156 17.36 15.53 -16.77
N PRO A 157 16.42 14.90 -17.49
CA PRO A 157 14.99 15.24 -17.54
C PRO A 157 14.10 14.49 -16.55
N GLY A 158 14.61 13.72 -15.59
CA GLY A 158 13.75 13.08 -14.58
C GLY A 158 12.73 12.10 -15.19
N TRP A 159 11.43 12.32 -14.94
CA TRP A 159 10.35 11.40 -15.29
C TRP A 159 9.11 12.09 -15.85
N ILE A 160 8.38 11.40 -16.73
CA ILE A 160 6.98 11.71 -17.05
C ILE A 160 6.08 10.78 -16.22
N VAL A 161 5.11 11.35 -15.50
CA VAL A 161 4.29 10.66 -14.50
C VAL A 161 2.82 10.69 -14.89
N ASP A 162 2.21 9.51 -14.92
CA ASP A 162 0.77 9.30 -15.05
C ASP A 162 0.22 8.61 -13.80
N VAL A 163 -0.91 9.09 -13.28
CA VAL A 163 -1.58 8.52 -12.11
C VAL A 163 -3.06 8.38 -12.36
N ARG A 164 -3.58 7.17 -12.18
CA ARG A 164 -4.99 6.84 -12.37
C ARG A 164 -5.51 5.95 -11.26
N PHE A 165 -6.80 6.05 -10.99
CA PHE A 165 -7.52 5.20 -10.05
C PHE A 165 -8.65 4.49 -10.77
N ASP A 166 -8.72 3.17 -10.66
CA ASP A 166 -9.83 2.37 -11.18
C ASP A 166 -10.72 1.92 -10.03
N PHE A 167 -11.97 2.37 -10.05
CA PHE A 167 -13.02 2.03 -9.09
C PHE A 167 -13.92 0.96 -9.70
N TYR A 168 -13.80 -0.28 -9.23
CA TYR A 168 -14.58 -1.42 -9.72
C TYR A 168 -15.92 -1.48 -8.98
N PRO A 169 -17.07 -1.38 -9.67
CA PRO A 169 -18.38 -1.46 -9.05
C PRO A 169 -18.56 -2.76 -8.24
N GLY A 170 -19.33 -2.68 -7.16
CA GLY A 170 -19.68 -3.84 -6.35
C GLY A 170 -19.77 -3.52 -4.87
N VAL A 171 -20.19 -4.51 -4.09
CA VAL A 171 -20.28 -4.38 -2.63
C VAL A 171 -18.91 -4.72 -2.03
N PRO A 172 -18.34 -3.87 -1.17
CA PRO A 172 -17.08 -4.18 -0.51
C PRO A 172 -17.26 -5.26 0.56
N ASP A 173 -16.25 -6.13 0.70
CA ASP A 173 -16.24 -7.17 1.72
C ASP A 173 -16.11 -6.59 3.15
N ARG A 174 -15.53 -5.39 3.25
CA ARG A 174 -15.26 -4.66 4.49
C ARG A 174 -15.69 -3.21 4.36
N HIS A 175 -15.99 -2.58 5.50
CA HIS A 175 -16.50 -1.21 5.55
C HIS A 175 -15.52 -0.29 6.31
N PRO A 176 -14.41 0.16 5.68
CA PRO A 176 -13.59 1.23 6.23
C PRO A 176 -14.41 2.48 6.46
N VAL A 177 -14.33 3.02 7.67
CA VAL A 177 -15.01 4.26 8.04
C VAL A 177 -14.01 5.37 8.29
N GLU A 178 -12.85 5.04 8.85
CA GLU A 178 -11.84 6.02 9.25
C GLU A 178 -10.43 5.50 8.94
N VAL A 179 -9.55 6.39 8.47
CA VAL A 179 -8.13 6.14 8.31
C VAL A 179 -7.37 7.17 9.13
N ARG A 180 -6.49 6.71 10.01
CA ARG A 180 -5.62 7.55 10.85
C ARG A 180 -4.17 7.30 10.51
N GLN A 181 -3.35 8.34 10.53
CA GLN A 181 -1.91 8.20 10.38
C GLN A 181 -1.27 8.00 11.75
N LEU A 182 -0.63 6.83 11.96
CA LEU A 182 0.12 6.57 13.20
C LEU A 182 1.54 7.12 13.11
N TRP A 183 2.22 6.81 12.01
CA TRP A 183 3.59 7.24 11.76
C TRP A 183 3.80 7.57 10.29
N ARG A 184 4.61 8.59 10.05
CA ARG A 184 5.26 8.88 8.77
C ARG A 184 6.63 9.47 9.07
N ALA A 185 7.67 8.66 8.97
CA ALA A 185 9.00 9.02 9.44
C ALA A 185 10.12 8.47 8.56
N VAL A 186 11.26 9.15 8.60
CA VAL A 186 12.56 8.62 8.17
C VAL A 186 13.39 8.43 9.42
N VAL A 187 13.84 7.21 9.66
CA VAL A 187 14.44 6.77 10.91
C VAL A 187 15.88 6.38 10.66
N LEU A 188 16.83 7.00 11.37
CA LEU A 188 18.22 6.56 11.42
C LEU A 188 18.34 5.24 12.18
N TYR A 189 19.06 4.27 11.63
CA TYR A 189 19.11 2.92 12.17
C TYR A 189 20.50 2.48 12.62
N GLY A 190 20.63 2.09 13.88
CA GLY A 190 21.88 1.58 14.43
C GLY A 190 22.84 2.63 14.96
N ASP A 191 22.38 3.85 15.17
CA ASP A 191 23.09 4.84 15.98
C ASP A 191 22.50 4.86 17.40
N PRO A 192 23.26 4.44 18.44
CA PRO A 192 22.82 4.51 19.83
C PRO A 192 22.46 5.91 20.33
N ALA A 193 22.99 6.97 19.71
CA ALA A 193 22.63 8.36 20.03
C ALA A 193 21.24 8.75 19.48
N HIS A 194 20.67 7.94 18.57
CA HIS A 194 19.37 8.14 17.97
C HIS A 194 18.51 6.88 18.12
N PRO A 195 18.08 6.53 19.35
CA PRO A 195 17.33 5.30 19.58
C PRO A 195 15.98 5.30 18.85
N LEU A 196 15.57 4.12 18.38
CA LEU A 196 14.34 3.95 17.59
C LEU A 196 13.09 4.49 18.30
N SER A 197 13.00 4.31 19.62
CA SER A 197 11.86 4.74 20.44
C SER A 197 11.65 6.25 20.49
N GLU A 198 12.69 7.05 20.24
CA GLU A 198 12.58 8.50 20.17
C GLU A 198 12.15 8.98 18.77
N GLN A 199 12.55 8.25 17.74
CA GLN A 199 12.23 8.56 16.34
C GLN A 199 10.84 8.02 15.92
N LEU A 200 10.41 6.92 16.54
CA LEU A 200 9.09 6.30 16.38
C LEU A 200 8.47 6.10 17.76
N PRO A 201 8.02 7.18 18.42
CA PRO A 201 7.37 7.06 19.72
C PRO A 201 6.09 6.24 19.62
N GLU A 202 5.77 5.54 20.70
CA GLU A 202 4.50 4.83 20.88
C GLU A 202 3.31 5.77 20.66
N ARG A 203 2.25 5.23 20.07
CA ARG A 203 1.00 5.95 19.80
C ARG A 203 -0.11 5.39 20.67
N LEU A 204 -0.81 6.27 21.39
CA LEU A 204 -2.01 5.93 22.13
C LEU A 204 -3.22 6.49 21.36
N GLU A 205 -4.10 5.62 20.91
CA GLU A 205 -5.26 6.01 20.09
C GLU A 205 -6.55 5.53 20.77
N THR A 206 -7.50 6.46 20.96
CA THR A 206 -8.84 6.10 21.44
C THR A 206 -9.64 5.45 20.32
N ILE A 207 -10.07 4.21 20.56
CA ILE A 207 -10.85 3.44 19.59
C ILE A 207 -12.32 3.84 19.71
N PRO A 208 -12.97 4.27 18.61
CA PRO A 208 -14.38 4.65 18.64
C PRO A 208 -15.29 3.48 19.04
N GLU A 209 -16.38 3.77 19.77
CA GLU A 209 -17.36 2.75 20.17
C GLU A 209 -18.04 2.05 18.99
N TRP A 210 -18.11 2.71 17.84
CA TRP A 210 -18.69 2.13 16.62
C TRP A 210 -17.75 1.17 15.89
N ALA A 211 -16.46 1.17 16.23
CA ALA A 211 -15.47 0.36 15.53
C ALA A 211 -15.76 -1.13 15.78
N THR A 212 -15.77 -1.90 14.70
CA THR A 212 -15.97 -3.36 14.71
C THR A 212 -14.67 -4.13 14.47
N GLY A 213 -13.60 -3.41 14.10
CA GLY A 213 -12.27 -3.96 13.90
C GLY A 213 -11.29 -2.89 13.41
N GLY A 214 -10.02 -3.26 13.34
CA GLY A 214 -8.96 -2.39 12.86
C GLY A 214 -7.95 -3.14 11.99
N GLU A 215 -7.17 -2.39 11.22
CA GLU A 215 -6.07 -2.91 10.42
C GLU A 215 -4.92 -1.91 10.40
N LEU A 216 -3.69 -2.41 10.54
CA LEU A 216 -2.50 -1.65 10.23
C LEU A 216 -2.08 -1.91 8.79
N ARG A 217 -1.94 -0.82 8.02
CA ARG A 217 -1.30 -0.81 6.70
C ARG A 217 0.03 -0.10 6.82
N VAL A 218 1.12 -0.80 6.53
CA VAL A 218 2.48 -0.29 6.70
C VAL A 218 3.27 -0.37 5.39
N LEU A 219 3.83 0.76 4.98
CA LEU A 219 4.88 0.84 3.96
C LEU A 219 6.22 1.08 4.66
N ALA A 220 7.14 0.12 4.54
CA ALA A 220 8.48 0.21 5.11
C ALA A 220 9.53 -0.17 4.06
N THR A 221 10.60 0.61 3.97
CA THR A 221 11.73 0.38 3.05
C THR A 221 13.04 0.79 3.69
N GLY A 222 14.05 -0.06 3.63
CA GLY A 222 15.41 0.26 4.09
C GLY A 222 16.24 0.92 3.00
N HIS A 223 17.02 1.94 3.36
CA HIS A 223 17.90 2.66 2.45
C HIS A 223 19.25 2.89 3.09
N GLY A 224 20.24 3.20 2.26
CA GLY A 224 21.62 3.38 2.68
C GLY A 224 22.45 2.10 2.51
N GLN A 225 23.75 2.28 2.33
CA GLN A 225 24.69 1.23 1.98
C GLN A 225 26.09 1.53 2.50
N GLY A 226 26.96 0.52 2.50
CA GLY A 226 28.35 0.61 2.95
C GLY A 226 28.53 0.38 4.46
N ASN A 227 27.43 0.30 5.20
CA ASN A 227 27.40 0.19 6.65
C ASN A 227 27.73 -1.23 7.15
N THR A 228 27.78 -1.41 8.47
CA THR A 228 27.84 -2.75 9.10
C THR A 228 26.70 -3.62 8.56
N GLU A 229 26.99 -4.88 8.19
CA GLU A 229 26.05 -5.79 7.50
C GLU A 229 25.46 -5.28 6.18
N ASN A 230 25.98 -4.17 5.64
CA ASN A 230 25.43 -3.42 4.50
C ASN A 230 23.99 -2.92 4.71
N CYS A 231 23.61 -2.63 5.96
CA CYS A 231 22.32 -2.03 6.26
C CYS A 231 22.18 -0.61 5.67
N ALA A 232 20.98 -0.09 5.43
CA ALA A 232 19.68 -0.75 5.59
C ALA A 232 19.08 -1.20 4.25
N GLU A 233 19.68 -0.88 3.09
CA GLU A 233 19.17 -1.35 1.80
C GLU A 233 19.35 -2.86 1.63
N PHE A 234 20.52 -3.39 2.03
CA PHE A 234 20.94 -4.75 1.69
C PHE A 234 21.02 -5.71 2.88
N CYS A 235 20.41 -5.35 4.02
CA CYS A 235 20.30 -6.23 5.17
C CYS A 235 18.83 -6.57 5.46
N ALA A 236 18.56 -7.83 5.77
CA ALA A 236 17.24 -8.28 6.21
C ALA A 236 17.14 -8.10 7.72
N LYS A 237 16.08 -7.42 8.19
CA LYS A 237 15.80 -7.23 9.62
C LYS A 237 14.37 -7.61 9.95
N GLU A 238 14.13 -8.11 11.15
CA GLU A 238 12.77 -8.32 11.67
C GLU A 238 12.13 -6.98 12.03
N HIS A 239 10.89 -6.77 11.59
CA HIS A 239 10.05 -5.64 11.98
C HIS A 239 8.85 -6.16 12.77
N LEU A 240 8.53 -5.49 13.87
CA LEU A 240 7.47 -5.85 14.81
C LEU A 240 6.45 -4.73 14.89
N LEU A 241 5.19 -5.10 14.70
CA LEU A 241 4.03 -4.27 15.03
C LEU A 241 3.45 -4.79 16.34
N ALA A 242 3.06 -3.88 17.23
CA ALA A 242 2.34 -4.25 18.44
C ALA A 242 1.10 -3.37 18.65
N VAL A 243 0.02 -3.99 19.10
CA VAL A 243 -1.18 -3.33 19.62
C VAL A 243 -1.46 -3.93 20.99
N ASP A 244 -1.25 -3.14 22.03
CA ASP A 244 -1.21 -3.59 23.43
C ASP A 244 -0.24 -4.77 23.60
N ASP A 245 -0.77 -5.97 23.88
CA ASP A 245 -0.02 -7.22 24.02
C ASP A 245 0.04 -8.05 22.73
N ALA A 246 -0.81 -7.75 21.73
CA ALA A 246 -0.80 -8.45 20.45
C ALA A 246 0.40 -7.98 19.61
N THR A 247 1.05 -8.91 18.92
CA THR A 247 2.21 -8.59 18.06
C THR A 247 2.12 -9.30 16.73
N ASP A 248 2.65 -8.66 15.69
CA ASP A 248 2.85 -9.23 14.36
C ASP A 248 4.30 -8.98 13.94
N ARG A 249 5.04 -10.04 13.59
CA ARG A 249 6.47 -9.98 13.23
C ARG A 249 6.70 -10.48 11.80
N ALA A 250 7.54 -9.77 11.06
CA ALA A 250 7.95 -10.19 9.72
C ALA A 250 9.33 -9.64 9.40
N VAL A 251 10.13 -10.44 8.69
CA VAL A 251 11.40 -9.99 8.13
C VAL A 251 11.12 -9.10 6.92
N LEU A 252 11.61 -7.86 6.94
CA LEU A 252 11.49 -6.95 5.80
C LEU A 252 12.59 -7.27 4.79
N TRP A 253 12.26 -8.12 3.82
CA TRP A 253 13.18 -8.53 2.77
C TRP A 253 12.43 -8.94 1.52
N ARG A 254 12.95 -8.56 0.35
CA ARG A 254 12.42 -8.96 -0.96
C ARG A 254 13.51 -9.62 -1.77
N ASP A 255 13.36 -10.92 -2.00
CA ASP A 255 14.26 -11.74 -2.82
C ASP A 255 13.70 -12.01 -4.22
N ASP A 256 12.58 -11.38 -4.57
CA ASP A 256 11.84 -11.63 -5.80
C ASP A 256 11.99 -10.54 -6.87
N CYS A 257 13.00 -9.67 -6.74
CA CYS A 257 13.24 -8.56 -7.66
C CYS A 257 13.42 -9.02 -9.12
N LYS A 258 14.03 -10.19 -9.34
CA LYS A 258 14.15 -10.77 -10.70
C LYS A 258 12.81 -11.07 -11.38
N ARG A 259 11.74 -11.22 -10.60
CA ARG A 259 10.39 -11.57 -11.08
C ARG A 259 9.47 -10.37 -11.16
N THR A 260 9.58 -9.45 -10.20
CA THR A 260 8.61 -8.35 -10.01
C THR A 260 9.07 -7.02 -10.59
N ALA A 261 10.38 -6.82 -10.74
CA ALA A 261 10.92 -5.59 -11.29
C ALA A 261 10.61 -5.46 -12.78
N VAL A 262 10.42 -4.21 -13.22
CA VAL A 262 10.36 -3.86 -14.64
C VAL A 262 11.58 -4.40 -15.39
N LYS A 263 11.37 -4.96 -16.59
CA LYS A 263 12.44 -5.52 -17.41
C LYS A 263 13.22 -4.44 -18.17
N GLY A 264 14.46 -4.76 -18.55
CA GLY A 264 15.31 -3.86 -19.34
C GLY A 264 16.05 -2.79 -18.52
N GLN A 265 15.94 -2.86 -17.20
CA GLN A 265 16.65 -1.99 -16.28
C GLN A 265 18.17 -2.13 -16.37
N ARG A 266 18.86 -1.00 -16.18
CA ARG A 266 20.29 -0.95 -15.85
C ARG A 266 20.49 -1.13 -14.34
N GLY A 267 21.70 -0.85 -13.84
CA GLY A 267 21.98 -0.89 -12.40
C GLY A 267 21.87 -2.32 -11.82
N THR A 268 21.72 -2.41 -10.51
CA THR A 268 21.77 -3.69 -9.77
C THR A 268 20.37 -4.23 -9.43
N TRP A 269 19.36 -3.97 -10.28
CA TRP A 269 17.93 -4.27 -10.04
C TRP A 269 17.59 -5.70 -9.60
N TRP A 270 18.45 -6.67 -9.87
CA TRP A 270 18.26 -8.08 -9.52
C TRP A 270 18.62 -8.45 -8.08
N LEU A 271 19.33 -7.59 -7.34
CA LEU A 271 19.69 -7.86 -5.93
C LEU A 271 18.45 -7.75 -5.05
N SER A 272 18.44 -8.54 -3.98
CA SER A 272 17.41 -8.49 -2.94
C SER A 272 17.61 -7.26 -2.05
N ARG A 273 16.52 -6.62 -1.62
CA ARG A 273 16.54 -5.43 -0.74
C ARG A 273 15.56 -5.53 0.40
N ALA A 274 15.75 -4.69 1.41
CA ALA A 274 14.87 -4.57 2.56
C ALA A 274 13.54 -3.87 2.20
N GLY A 275 12.57 -4.66 1.72
CA GLY A 275 11.18 -4.25 1.54
C GLY A 275 10.82 -3.72 0.14
N TRP A 276 11.78 -3.61 -0.78
CA TRP A 276 11.54 -3.05 -2.11
C TRP A 276 12.38 -3.71 -3.21
N CYS A 277 12.09 -3.36 -4.46
CA CYS A 277 12.88 -3.71 -5.63
C CYS A 277 12.88 -2.52 -6.59
N PRO A 278 14.01 -2.19 -7.24
CA PRO A 278 14.05 -1.18 -8.30
C PRO A 278 13.01 -1.47 -9.40
N GLY A 279 12.22 -0.47 -9.78
CA GLY A 279 11.16 -0.65 -10.76
C GLY A 279 10.02 -1.54 -10.29
N ALA A 280 9.58 -1.38 -9.05
CA ALA A 280 8.40 -2.05 -8.50
C ALA A 280 7.65 -1.16 -7.51
N ALA A 281 6.36 -1.46 -7.29
CA ALA A 281 5.64 -0.96 -6.13
C ALA A 281 6.21 -1.58 -4.83
N VAL A 282 6.18 -0.78 -3.76
CA VAL A 282 6.37 -1.26 -2.40
C VAL A 282 5.07 -1.91 -1.96
N ILE A 283 5.14 -3.16 -1.56
CA ILE A 283 3.96 -3.93 -1.13
C ILE A 283 3.72 -3.58 0.34
N PRO A 284 2.53 -3.05 0.71
CA PRO A 284 2.23 -2.77 2.09
C PRO A 284 2.13 -4.07 2.88
N ARG A 285 2.67 -4.07 4.09
CA ARG A 285 2.36 -5.08 5.09
C ARG A 285 1.00 -4.74 5.71
N ILE A 286 0.11 -5.72 5.70
CA ILE A 286 -1.24 -5.60 6.24
C ILE A 286 -1.37 -6.51 7.45
N TRP A 287 -1.81 -5.96 8.58
CA TRP A 287 -2.13 -6.73 9.78
C TRP A 287 -3.53 -6.36 10.28
N THR A 288 -4.47 -7.30 10.17
CA THR A 288 -5.79 -7.18 10.77
C THR A 288 -5.70 -7.40 12.29
N ILE A 289 -6.25 -6.47 13.06
CA ILE A 289 -6.16 -6.45 14.52
C ILE A 289 -7.42 -7.11 15.10
N ASP A 290 -7.27 -8.31 15.64
CA ASP A 290 -8.39 -9.08 16.20
C ASP A 290 -8.90 -8.57 17.56
N ALA A 291 -8.07 -7.84 18.31
CA ALA A 291 -8.30 -7.50 19.72
C ALA A 291 -8.54 -6.00 19.99
N LEU A 292 -8.96 -5.25 18.97
CA LEU A 292 -9.28 -3.84 19.13
C LEU A 292 -10.50 -3.68 20.06
N SER A 293 -10.36 -2.97 21.18
CA SER A 293 -11.44 -2.78 22.17
C SER A 293 -12.18 -1.46 21.94
N PRO A 294 -13.42 -1.46 21.43
CA PRO A 294 -14.17 -0.22 21.18
C PRO A 294 -14.43 0.58 22.46
N GLY A 295 -14.28 1.90 22.40
CA GLY A 295 -14.45 2.81 23.54
C GLY A 295 -13.26 2.88 24.50
N ALA A 296 -12.18 2.13 24.24
CA ALA A 296 -10.96 2.14 25.04
C ALA A 296 -9.78 2.72 24.26
N ASP A 297 -8.73 3.11 24.98
CA ASP A 297 -7.44 3.44 24.36
C ASP A 297 -6.70 2.16 24.01
N ALA A 298 -6.08 2.14 22.83
CA ALA A 298 -5.19 1.09 22.38
C ALA A 298 -3.78 1.65 22.11
N ARG A 299 -2.78 0.86 22.45
CA ARG A 299 -1.37 1.27 22.40
C ARG A 299 -0.65 0.64 21.23
N PHE A 300 -0.19 1.45 20.29
CA PHE A 300 0.48 1.02 19.07
C PHE A 300 1.99 1.26 19.14
N ARG A 301 2.79 0.23 18.84
CA ARG A 301 4.25 0.33 18.68
C ARG A 301 4.72 -0.23 17.35
N TYR A 302 5.82 0.35 16.86
CA TYR A 302 6.60 -0.15 15.75
C TYR A 302 8.05 -0.34 16.20
N GLU A 303 8.55 -1.56 16.13
CA GLU A 303 9.91 -1.90 16.52
C GLU A 303 10.64 -2.54 15.34
N VAL A 304 11.97 -2.40 15.34
CA VAL A 304 12.88 -3.06 14.40
C VAL A 304 13.90 -3.82 15.22
N GLU A 305 14.32 -4.98 14.72
CA GLU A 305 15.40 -5.78 15.27
C GLU A 305 16.56 -4.87 15.75
N PRO A 306 17.03 -5.03 17.00
CA PRO A 306 18.16 -4.27 17.50
C PRO A 306 19.39 -4.46 16.62
N TYR A 307 20.07 -3.37 16.33
CA TYR A 307 21.25 -3.31 15.47
C TYR A 307 22.09 -2.11 15.87
N GLU A 308 23.39 -2.22 15.71
CA GLU A 308 24.33 -1.11 15.84
C GLU A 308 25.17 -1.03 14.56
N ASN A 309 25.20 0.17 13.96
CA ASN A 309 26.07 0.48 12.84
C ASN A 309 27.43 0.94 13.38
N THR A 310 28.42 0.05 13.42
CA THR A 310 29.80 0.40 13.77
C THR A 310 30.55 1.08 12.62
N CYS A 311 30.02 1.02 11.40
CA CYS A 311 30.51 1.76 10.24
C CYS A 311 29.82 3.13 10.12
N ARG A 312 30.14 4.06 11.03
CA ARG A 312 29.60 5.43 11.03
C ARG A 312 30.67 6.47 11.38
N PRO A 313 30.53 7.74 10.95
CA PRO A 313 31.56 8.78 11.17
C PRO A 313 31.91 9.05 12.64
N ASP A 314 30.95 8.84 13.54
CA ASP A 314 31.01 9.15 14.97
C ASP A 314 31.21 7.91 15.86
N HIS A 315 31.57 6.77 15.28
CA HIS A 315 31.93 5.58 16.04
C HIS A 315 33.37 5.68 16.57
N GLU A 316 33.55 5.42 17.86
CA GLU A 316 34.83 5.53 18.58
C GLU A 316 35.41 4.14 18.92
N PRO A 317 36.73 3.93 18.82
CA PRO A 317 37.79 4.89 18.47
C PRO A 317 37.93 5.15 16.95
N GLU A 318 37.35 4.28 16.13
CA GLU A 318 37.27 4.39 14.67
C GLU A 318 36.10 3.55 14.18
N CYS A 319 35.60 3.82 12.96
CA CYS A 319 34.55 3.00 12.37
C CYS A 319 35.06 1.59 12.07
N THR A 320 34.24 0.56 12.33
CA THR A 320 34.58 -0.85 12.08
C THR A 320 33.50 -1.56 11.28
N ASP A 321 33.82 -2.76 10.77
CA ASP A 321 32.87 -3.65 10.08
C ASP A 321 32.18 -3.05 8.86
N CYS A 322 32.78 -2.01 8.27
CA CYS A 322 32.37 -1.43 7.01
C CYS A 322 32.45 -2.43 5.86
N MET A 323 31.65 -2.21 4.82
CA MET A 323 31.78 -2.97 3.59
C MET A 323 33.16 -2.75 2.94
N SER A 324 33.70 -3.77 2.29
CA SER A 324 35.09 -3.76 1.79
C SER A 324 35.40 -2.71 0.71
N PHE A 325 34.38 -2.11 0.11
CA PHE A 325 34.50 -1.02 -0.86
C PHE A 325 34.46 0.38 -0.21
N VAL A 326 34.10 0.49 1.08
CA VAL A 326 34.09 1.76 1.81
C VAL A 326 35.51 2.16 2.16
N THR A 327 35.91 3.36 1.75
CA THR A 327 37.27 3.87 1.92
C THR A 327 37.41 4.94 3.01
N SER A 328 36.30 5.41 3.59
CA SER A 328 36.25 6.44 4.62
C SER A 328 35.06 6.23 5.54
N CYS A 329 35.21 6.57 6.83
CA CYS A 329 34.10 6.58 7.79
C CYS A 329 33.05 7.65 7.49
N ASP A 330 33.41 8.70 6.73
CA ASP A 330 32.47 9.75 6.38
C ASP A 330 31.41 9.25 5.39
N TYR A 331 30.15 9.58 5.64
CA TYR A 331 29.09 9.40 4.65
C TYR A 331 29.31 10.35 3.48
N ASN A 332 29.24 9.82 2.26
CA ASN A 332 29.57 10.55 1.03
C ASN A 332 28.39 10.70 0.06
N GLY A 333 27.21 10.17 0.41
CA GLY A 333 26.02 10.25 -0.45
C GLY A 333 26.01 9.26 -1.61
N GLY A 334 27.04 8.43 -1.73
CA GLY A 334 27.22 7.42 -2.78
C GLY A 334 27.31 6.02 -2.19
N ASP A 335 28.49 5.43 -2.20
CA ASP A 335 28.75 4.07 -1.70
C ASP A 335 28.80 3.96 -0.17
N HIS A 336 28.82 5.08 0.55
CA HIS A 336 28.66 5.12 2.00
C HIS A 336 27.61 6.15 2.42
N THR A 337 26.48 5.68 2.92
CA THR A 337 25.30 6.50 3.24
C THR A 337 24.62 6.01 4.51
N PRO A 338 24.04 6.91 5.33
CA PRO A 338 23.46 6.51 6.61
C PRO A 338 22.35 5.47 6.42
N PRO A 339 22.33 4.40 7.22
CA PRO A 339 21.28 3.40 7.18
C PRO A 339 19.98 4.00 7.73
N ILE A 340 18.93 4.02 6.91
CA ILE A 340 17.63 4.58 7.30
C ILE A 340 16.47 3.64 6.97
N TRP A 341 15.41 3.71 7.78
CA TRP A 341 14.10 3.15 7.45
C TRP A 341 13.15 4.28 7.10
N GLN A 342 12.50 4.19 5.94
CA GLN A 342 11.37 5.06 5.62
C GLN A 342 10.08 4.31 5.94
N ILE A 343 9.29 4.83 6.87
CA ILE A 343 8.12 4.16 7.42
C ILE A 343 6.90 5.06 7.28
N SER A 344 5.81 4.51 6.74
CA SER A 344 4.47 5.05 6.85
C SER A 344 3.54 3.96 7.36
N ALA A 345 2.70 4.30 8.33
CA ALA A 345 1.76 3.39 8.95
C ALA A 345 0.41 4.08 9.14
N LEU A 346 -0.63 3.44 8.59
CA LEU A 346 -2.01 3.87 8.70
C LEU A 346 -2.80 2.85 9.52
N LEU A 347 -3.63 3.34 10.44
CA LEU A 347 -4.67 2.58 11.12
C LEU A 347 -5.98 2.77 10.36
N ILE A 348 -6.57 1.68 9.87
CA ILE A 348 -7.86 1.66 9.20
C ILE A 348 -8.87 1.06 10.15
N LEU A 349 -9.93 1.79 10.47
CA LEU A 349 -11.00 1.35 11.36
C LEU A 349 -12.25 0.99 10.57
N PHE A 350 -12.84 -0.16 10.90
CA PHE A 350 -14.00 -0.72 10.22
C PHE A 350 -15.27 -0.51 11.03
N GLY A 351 -16.36 -0.15 10.37
CA GLY A 351 -17.69 -0.07 10.95
C GLY A 351 -18.57 -1.28 10.63
N GLY A 352 -19.74 -1.33 11.25
CA GLY A 352 -20.81 -2.25 10.83
C GLY A 352 -21.28 -1.93 9.41
N ALA A 353 -21.72 -2.96 8.69
CA ALA A 353 -22.34 -2.84 7.36
C ALA A 353 -23.70 -2.13 7.41
#